data_AF-A0AA46YJH2-F1
#
_entry.id   AF-A0AA46YJH2-F1
#
_cell.length_a   1.000
_cell.length_b   1.000
_cell.length_c   1.000
_cell.angle_alpha   90.00
_cell.angle_beta   90.00
_cell.angle_gamma   90.00
#
_symmetry.space_group_name_H-M   'P 1'
#
loop_
_entity.id
_entity.type
_entity.pdbx_description
1 polymer ?
#
loop_
_entity_poly.entity_id
_entity_poly.type
_entity_poly.pdbx_seq_one_letter_code
_entity_poly.pdbx_strand_id
1 'polypeptide(L)'
;MTDDAISWLLDSDPALRWQVERDLLSEPPGVWEATRARVATEGFGARLLALQDADGQWAGGAYFPAADSAGAAGVDDDGQPWTATTWSLNALREWGLDSAVLRERRTAELLDRNCRWEYDNLPYWGGEVDCCINGYTLANGLWLGADVDGLVDWFLEHQLADGGWNCAWEDGSTRSSFHSTLNALGGLLAYDLATGGTDVSRGARRAGEGYLLQRDLMRRLETGEIVGPWVGHFTYPFRWVYSALNAADYFRRATSFDGVSPDPRMAEAIELVRAARQPDGTWLQGEPHAGRAWFEVDAPTGEPSPWLTLYGTRVLDWWDQQFADAGG
;
A
#
# COMPACT_ATOMS: atom_id res chain seq x y z
N MET A 1 -14.47 5.00 -19.09
CA MET A 1 -13.40 4.16 -19.67
C MET A 1 -13.94 3.56 -20.97
N THR A 2 -13.10 3.22 -21.95
CA THR A 2 -13.54 2.53 -23.17
C THR A 2 -13.79 1.04 -22.90
N ASP A 3 -14.67 0.41 -23.67
CA ASP A 3 -14.94 -1.04 -23.56
C ASP A 3 -13.67 -1.86 -23.81
N ASP A 4 -12.81 -1.40 -24.74
CA ASP A 4 -11.52 -2.03 -25.04
C ASP A 4 -10.58 -2.03 -23.84
N ALA A 5 -10.49 -0.91 -23.10
CA ALA A 5 -9.64 -0.81 -21.91
C ALA A 5 -10.17 -1.71 -20.77
N ILE A 6 -11.49 -1.82 -20.60
CA ILE A 6 -12.09 -2.75 -19.64
C ILE A 6 -11.77 -4.21 -20.01
N SER A 7 -11.95 -4.58 -21.29
CA SER A 7 -11.63 -5.94 -21.74
C SER A 7 -10.15 -6.29 -21.53
N TRP A 8 -9.24 -5.33 -21.76
CA TRP A 8 -7.82 -5.49 -21.50
C TRP A 8 -7.51 -5.68 -20.01
N LEU A 9 -8.14 -4.90 -19.12
CA LEU A 9 -7.99 -5.06 -17.67
C LEU A 9 -8.55 -6.39 -17.16
N LEU A 10 -9.60 -6.94 -17.77
CA LEU A 10 -10.14 -8.26 -17.41
C LEU A 10 -9.27 -9.43 -17.89
N ASP A 11 -8.39 -9.19 -18.87
CA ASP A 11 -7.39 -10.14 -19.37
C ASP A 11 -6.04 -10.02 -18.63
N SER A 12 -6.09 -9.59 -17.36
CA SER A 12 -4.91 -9.49 -16.49
C SER A 12 -4.76 -10.68 -15.55
N ASP A 13 -3.68 -10.67 -14.76
CA ASP A 13 -3.50 -11.57 -13.61
C ASP A 13 -4.74 -11.57 -12.69
N PRO A 14 -5.11 -12.72 -12.08
CA PRO A 14 -6.19 -12.79 -11.12
C PRO A 14 -6.12 -11.72 -10.03
N ALA A 15 -4.91 -11.38 -9.54
CA ALA A 15 -4.66 -10.35 -8.52
C ALA A 15 -5.25 -8.97 -8.87
N LEU A 16 -5.31 -8.64 -10.16
CA LEU A 16 -5.89 -7.39 -10.66
C LEU A 16 -7.31 -7.60 -11.19
N ARG A 17 -7.58 -8.75 -11.82
CA ARG A 17 -8.87 -9.00 -12.47
C ARG A 17 -10.04 -8.97 -11.48
N TRP A 18 -9.93 -9.66 -10.34
CA TRP A 18 -11.02 -9.68 -9.33
C TRP A 18 -11.34 -8.28 -8.82
N GLN A 19 -10.30 -7.43 -8.80
CA GLN A 19 -10.35 -6.05 -8.38
C GLN A 19 -11.07 -5.15 -9.40
N VAL A 20 -10.91 -5.41 -10.70
CA VAL A 20 -11.66 -4.77 -11.79
C VAL A 20 -13.14 -5.19 -11.75
N GLU A 21 -13.38 -6.49 -11.64
CA GLU A 21 -14.73 -7.07 -11.53
C GLU A 21 -15.50 -6.43 -10.35
N ARG A 22 -14.87 -6.34 -9.18
CA ARG A 22 -15.49 -5.75 -7.98
C ARG A 22 -15.69 -4.24 -8.10
N ASP A 23 -14.63 -3.50 -8.45
CA ASP A 23 -14.61 -2.04 -8.21
C ASP A 23 -14.95 -1.19 -9.43
N LEU A 24 -14.76 -1.71 -10.66
CA LEU A 24 -15.09 -0.97 -11.88
C LEU A 24 -16.39 -1.45 -12.52
N LEU A 25 -16.69 -2.75 -12.40
CA LEU A 25 -17.87 -3.37 -13.01
C LEU A 25 -19.01 -3.63 -12.00
N SER A 26 -18.72 -3.53 -10.71
CA SER A 26 -19.69 -3.84 -9.64
C SER A 26 -20.31 -5.24 -9.79
N GLU A 27 -19.51 -6.22 -10.23
CA GLU A 27 -19.94 -7.61 -10.35
C GLU A 27 -20.33 -8.17 -8.97
N PRO A 28 -21.27 -9.13 -8.92
CA PRO A 28 -21.72 -9.68 -7.64
C PRO A 28 -20.59 -10.48 -6.96
N PRO A 29 -20.59 -10.58 -5.61
CA PRO A 29 -19.57 -11.29 -4.83
C PRO A 29 -19.15 -12.64 -5.39
N GLY A 30 -20.10 -13.49 -5.76
CA GLY A 30 -19.78 -14.83 -6.29
C GLY A 30 -18.92 -14.85 -7.56
N VAL A 31 -18.91 -13.77 -8.36
CA VAL A 31 -18.06 -13.66 -9.56
C VAL A 31 -16.64 -13.29 -9.17
N TRP A 32 -16.46 -12.13 -8.53
CA TRP A 32 -15.12 -11.65 -8.22
C TRP A 32 -14.45 -12.43 -7.10
N GLU A 33 -15.20 -13.03 -6.15
CA GLU A 33 -14.64 -13.93 -5.13
C GLU A 33 -14.08 -15.21 -5.76
N ALA A 34 -14.75 -15.74 -6.79
CA ALA A 34 -14.25 -16.89 -7.55
C ALA A 34 -12.95 -16.54 -8.29
N THR A 35 -12.84 -15.34 -8.87
CA THR A 35 -11.58 -14.86 -9.46
C THR A 35 -10.51 -14.64 -8.40
N ARG A 36 -10.84 -14.02 -7.27
CA ARG A 36 -9.91 -13.77 -6.15
C ARG A 36 -9.35 -15.06 -5.57
N ALA A 37 -10.15 -16.12 -5.46
CA ALA A 37 -9.69 -17.43 -4.97
C ALA A 37 -8.57 -18.03 -5.83
N ARG A 38 -8.53 -17.71 -7.14
CA ARG A 38 -7.47 -18.17 -8.04
C ARG A 38 -6.10 -17.55 -7.74
N VAL A 39 -6.03 -16.41 -7.03
CA VAL A 39 -4.76 -15.78 -6.62
C VAL A 39 -3.84 -16.75 -5.88
N ALA A 40 -4.40 -17.70 -5.12
CA ALA A 40 -3.62 -18.69 -4.38
C ALA A 40 -2.95 -19.76 -5.27
N THR A 41 -3.45 -19.97 -6.50
CA THR A 41 -3.09 -21.11 -7.36
C THR A 41 -2.65 -20.73 -8.77
N GLU A 42 -2.89 -19.48 -9.18
CA GLU A 42 -2.52 -18.94 -10.48
C GLU A 42 -1.73 -17.63 -10.33
N GLY A 43 -1.00 -17.27 -11.40
CA GLY A 43 -0.47 -15.91 -11.55
C GLY A 43 0.59 -15.50 -10.52
N PHE A 44 0.62 -14.21 -10.21
CA PHE A 44 1.59 -13.60 -9.30
C PHE A 44 1.50 -14.15 -7.88
N GLY A 45 0.28 -14.35 -7.36
CA GLY A 45 0.06 -14.86 -6.01
C GLY A 45 0.63 -16.26 -5.82
N ALA A 46 0.33 -17.19 -6.73
CA ALA A 46 0.86 -18.55 -6.67
C ALA A 46 2.39 -18.60 -6.85
N ARG A 47 2.93 -17.79 -7.77
CA ARG A 47 4.39 -17.69 -7.97
C ARG A 47 5.09 -17.19 -6.72
N LEU A 48 4.57 -16.16 -6.05
CA LEU A 48 5.17 -15.62 -4.83
C LEU A 48 5.01 -16.58 -3.64
N LEU A 49 3.88 -17.27 -3.53
CA LEU A 49 3.67 -18.30 -2.52
C LEU A 49 4.61 -19.50 -2.66
N ALA A 50 5.06 -19.81 -3.88
CA ALA A 50 6.04 -20.88 -4.12
C ALA A 50 7.46 -20.49 -3.71
N LEU A 51 7.72 -19.19 -3.48
CA LEU A 51 9.01 -18.64 -3.05
C LEU A 51 9.12 -18.50 -1.53
N GLN A 52 8.08 -18.90 -0.77
CA GLN A 52 8.14 -18.88 0.69
C GLN A 52 9.11 -19.96 1.18
N ASP A 53 10.04 -19.56 2.05
CA ASP A 53 11.00 -20.43 2.68
C ASP A 53 10.33 -21.35 3.71
N ALA A 54 10.97 -22.49 4.02
CA ALA A 54 10.41 -23.49 4.95
C ALA A 54 10.25 -22.97 6.39
N ASP A 55 10.94 -21.89 6.73
CA ASP A 55 10.89 -21.21 8.03
C ASP A 55 9.86 -20.06 8.06
N GLY A 56 9.03 -19.93 7.02
CA GLY A 56 7.95 -18.96 6.89
C GLY A 56 8.34 -17.64 6.23
N GLN A 57 9.65 -17.38 6.06
CA GLN A 57 10.17 -16.14 5.52
C GLN A 57 10.12 -16.10 3.99
N TRP A 58 10.47 -14.94 3.41
CA TRP A 58 10.92 -14.84 2.04
C TRP A 58 12.33 -14.27 2.02
N ALA A 59 13.22 -14.96 1.29
CA ALA A 59 14.63 -14.61 1.18
C ALA A 59 15.33 -14.50 2.55
N GLY A 60 14.85 -15.25 3.55
CA GLY A 60 15.48 -15.37 4.87
C GLY A 60 15.58 -14.11 5.74
N GLY A 61 14.89 -13.02 5.42
CA GLY A 61 14.96 -11.79 6.22
C GLY A 61 13.67 -10.96 6.26
N ALA A 62 13.64 -9.95 7.13
CA ALA A 62 12.43 -9.22 7.50
C ALA A 62 12.13 -8.08 6.51
N TYR A 63 13.06 -7.12 6.39
CA TYR A 63 12.98 -6.00 5.45
C TYR A 63 14.05 -6.08 4.36
N PHE A 64 15.19 -6.68 4.70
CA PHE A 64 16.28 -7.00 3.78
C PHE A 64 16.44 -8.52 3.67
N PRO A 65 16.80 -9.05 2.50
CA PRO A 65 17.07 -10.47 2.32
C PRO A 65 18.36 -10.88 3.06
N ALA A 66 18.43 -12.14 3.52
CA ALA A 66 19.67 -12.73 3.99
C ALA A 66 20.71 -12.76 2.86
N ALA A 67 21.99 -12.54 3.21
CA ALA A 67 23.07 -12.30 2.25
C ALA A 67 23.31 -13.45 1.25
N ASP A 68 22.99 -14.69 1.63
CA ASP A 68 23.16 -15.91 0.82
C ASP A 68 21.83 -16.42 0.21
N SER A 69 20.74 -15.67 0.36
CA SER A 69 19.43 -16.05 -0.15
C SER A 69 19.28 -15.79 -1.65
N ALA A 70 18.31 -16.47 -2.29
CA ALA A 70 17.95 -16.21 -3.69
C ALA A 70 17.42 -14.79 -3.93
N GLY A 71 16.97 -14.10 -2.87
CA GLY A 71 16.49 -12.73 -2.93
C GLY A 71 17.55 -11.67 -2.63
N ALA A 72 18.77 -12.07 -2.26
CA ALA A 72 19.86 -11.14 -1.94
C ALA A 72 20.17 -10.22 -3.14
N ALA A 73 20.35 -8.92 -2.87
CA ALA A 73 20.83 -7.98 -3.86
C ALA A 73 22.28 -8.32 -4.25
N GLY A 74 22.57 -8.37 -5.55
CA GLY A 74 23.94 -8.48 -6.05
C GLY A 74 24.75 -7.19 -5.81
N VAL A 75 26.07 -7.26 -6.00
CA VAL A 75 26.97 -6.08 -5.88
C VAL A 75 26.59 -4.98 -6.87
N ASP A 76 25.94 -5.34 -7.98
CA ASP A 76 25.49 -4.42 -9.04
C ASP A 76 24.00 -4.04 -8.92
N ASP A 77 23.29 -4.52 -7.88
CA ASP A 77 21.89 -4.15 -7.67
C ASP A 77 21.82 -2.84 -6.87
N ASP A 78 21.42 -1.76 -7.53
CA ASP A 78 21.14 -0.48 -6.87
C ASP A 78 19.73 -0.47 -6.25
N GLY A 79 19.60 0.09 -5.04
CA GLY A 79 18.31 0.35 -4.39
C GLY A 79 17.88 -0.68 -3.33
N GLN A 80 16.64 -0.52 -2.84
CA GLN A 80 16.08 -1.37 -1.77
C GLN A 80 15.68 -2.74 -2.34
N PRO A 81 16.22 -3.86 -1.85
CA PRO A 81 15.72 -5.17 -2.26
C PRO A 81 14.27 -5.36 -1.77
N TRP A 82 13.39 -5.74 -2.70
CA TRP A 82 11.96 -5.89 -2.50
C TRP A 82 11.52 -7.36 -2.32
N THR A 83 12.48 -8.25 -2.04
CA THR A 83 12.30 -9.71 -2.01
C THR A 83 12.03 -10.25 -0.61
N ALA A 84 12.37 -9.48 0.44
CA ALA A 84 12.24 -9.89 1.83
C ALA A 84 10.78 -10.13 2.27
N THR A 85 10.62 -10.69 3.46
CA THR A 85 9.33 -11.11 4.03
C THR A 85 8.28 -10.01 4.01
N THR A 86 8.60 -8.80 4.49
CA THR A 86 7.62 -7.70 4.61
C THR A 86 7.06 -7.29 3.25
N TRP A 87 7.91 -7.20 2.23
CA TRP A 87 7.49 -6.85 0.87
C TRP A 87 6.64 -7.93 0.22
N SER A 88 6.98 -9.19 0.48
CA SER A 88 6.24 -10.34 -0.03
C SER A 88 4.85 -10.44 0.61
N LEU A 89 4.76 -10.21 1.93
CA LEU A 89 3.48 -10.15 2.63
C LEU A 89 2.61 -8.97 2.15
N ASN A 90 3.20 -7.78 1.99
CA ASN A 90 2.47 -6.61 1.46
C ASN A 90 1.85 -6.92 0.09
N ALA A 91 2.64 -7.48 -0.84
CA ALA A 91 2.17 -7.85 -2.17
C ALA A 91 1.03 -8.89 -2.12
N LEU A 92 1.19 -9.99 -1.38
CA LEU A 92 0.16 -11.02 -1.26
C LEU A 92 -1.15 -10.48 -0.67
N ARG A 93 -1.05 -9.64 0.38
CA ARG A 93 -2.19 -8.98 1.01
C ARG A 93 -2.91 -8.06 0.02
N GLU A 94 -2.17 -7.22 -0.69
CA GLU A 94 -2.73 -6.22 -1.62
C GLU A 94 -3.28 -6.84 -2.91
N TRP A 95 -2.72 -7.95 -3.36
CA TRP A 95 -3.28 -8.78 -4.44
C TRP A 95 -4.54 -9.55 -4.03
N GLY A 96 -4.91 -9.51 -2.74
CA GLY A 96 -6.12 -10.11 -2.23
C GLY A 96 -6.00 -11.60 -1.97
N LEU A 97 -4.82 -12.14 -1.68
CA LEU A 97 -4.71 -13.52 -1.21
C LEU A 97 -5.60 -13.74 0.02
N ASP A 98 -6.26 -14.90 0.11
CA ASP A 98 -6.94 -15.31 1.34
C ASP A 98 -5.91 -15.66 2.41
N SER A 99 -5.97 -14.99 3.58
CA SER A 99 -5.04 -15.25 4.68
C SER A 99 -5.14 -16.68 5.21
N ALA A 100 -6.25 -17.38 4.99
CA ALA A 100 -6.38 -18.81 5.33
C ALA A 100 -5.24 -19.63 4.73
N VAL A 101 -4.81 -19.32 3.50
CA VAL A 101 -3.70 -20.02 2.82
C VAL A 101 -2.40 -19.91 3.60
N LEU A 102 -2.09 -18.72 4.14
CA LEU A 102 -0.86 -18.49 4.92
C LEU A 102 -1.01 -18.95 6.38
N ARG A 103 -2.22 -18.90 6.95
CA ARG A 103 -2.53 -19.44 8.28
C ARG A 103 -2.41 -20.97 8.31
N GLU A 104 -2.88 -21.67 7.29
CA GLU A 104 -2.68 -23.12 7.15
C GLU A 104 -1.20 -23.51 7.06
N ARG A 105 -0.37 -22.64 6.47
CA ARG A 105 1.09 -22.76 6.44
C ARG A 105 1.77 -22.35 7.75
N ARG A 106 1.02 -21.91 8.75
CA ARG A 106 1.52 -21.41 10.04
C ARG A 106 2.51 -20.25 9.90
N THR A 107 2.28 -19.40 8.90
CA THR A 107 3.22 -18.32 8.52
C THR A 107 3.45 -17.37 9.69
N ALA A 108 2.40 -16.95 10.40
CA ALA A 108 2.54 -16.01 11.50
C ALA A 108 3.41 -16.58 12.63
N GLU A 109 3.20 -17.84 13.01
CA GLU A 109 3.93 -18.51 14.08
C GLU A 109 5.38 -18.83 13.69
N LEU A 110 5.61 -19.15 12.41
CA LEU A 110 6.94 -19.35 11.87
C LEU A 110 7.73 -18.03 11.85
N LEU A 111 7.11 -16.92 11.43
CA LEU A 111 7.74 -15.60 11.46
C LEU A 111 8.01 -15.11 12.88
N ASP A 112 7.09 -15.34 13.83
CA ASP A 112 7.31 -15.04 15.24
C ASP A 112 8.56 -15.75 15.81
N ARG A 113 8.77 -17.00 15.37
CA ARG A 113 9.91 -17.81 15.81
C ARG A 113 11.22 -17.47 15.11
N ASN A 114 11.18 -17.26 13.80
CA ASN A 114 12.37 -17.31 12.93
C ASN A 114 12.77 -15.94 12.36
N CYS A 115 11.84 -14.99 12.24
CA CYS A 115 12.07 -13.71 11.60
C CYS A 115 12.37 -12.63 12.64
N ARG A 116 13.42 -11.83 12.40
CA ARG A 116 13.85 -10.74 13.27
C ARG A 116 14.16 -9.52 12.42
N TRP A 117 13.84 -8.34 12.95
CA TRP A 117 14.24 -7.09 12.31
C TRP A 117 15.76 -6.97 12.32
N GLU A 118 16.29 -6.40 11.24
CA GLU A 118 17.71 -6.13 11.11
C GLU A 118 18.18 -5.11 12.17
N TYR A 119 17.29 -4.21 12.60
CA TYR A 119 17.50 -3.31 13.71
C TYR A 119 17.35 -4.04 15.05
N ASP A 120 18.40 -3.99 15.88
CA ASP A 120 18.48 -4.55 17.24
C ASP A 120 17.99 -6.00 17.42
N ASN A 121 17.89 -6.76 16.31
CA ASN A 121 17.40 -8.14 16.31
C ASN A 121 16.01 -8.26 17.00
N LEU A 122 15.15 -7.26 16.80
CA LEU A 122 13.83 -7.18 17.42
C LEU A 122 12.87 -8.26 16.88
N PRO A 123 11.88 -8.71 17.67
CA PRO A 123 10.84 -9.64 17.20
C PRO A 123 10.04 -9.05 16.05
N TYR A 124 9.76 -9.85 15.00
CA TYR A 124 9.09 -9.37 13.79
C TYR A 124 7.74 -8.68 14.07
N TRP A 125 6.83 -9.36 14.78
CA TRP A 125 5.49 -8.80 15.07
C TRP A 125 5.49 -7.67 16.09
N GLY A 126 6.59 -7.50 16.84
CA GLY A 126 6.77 -6.36 17.74
C GLY A 126 7.08 -5.04 17.02
N GLY A 127 7.36 -5.11 15.71
CA GLY A 127 7.77 -3.94 14.93
C GLY A 127 9.21 -3.49 15.21
N GLU A 128 9.49 -2.31 14.69
CA GLU A 128 10.79 -1.64 14.60
C GLU A 128 10.64 -0.18 15.07
N VAL A 129 11.68 0.64 15.04
CA VAL A 129 11.63 2.09 15.28
C VAL A 129 11.02 2.88 14.10
N ASP A 130 11.10 2.37 12.88
CA ASP A 130 10.62 3.01 11.65
C ASP A 130 9.09 2.88 11.52
N CYS A 131 8.41 4.03 11.53
CA CYS A 131 6.95 4.07 11.42
C CYS A 131 6.38 3.50 10.10
N CYS A 132 7.12 3.52 8.98
CA CYS A 132 6.69 2.84 7.75
C CYS A 132 6.71 1.33 7.94
N ILE A 133 7.79 0.79 8.53
CA ILE A 133 7.91 -0.65 8.82
C ILE A 133 6.79 -1.08 9.77
N ASN A 134 6.53 -0.30 10.82
CA ASN A 134 5.44 -0.57 11.76
C ASN A 134 4.07 -0.55 11.08
N GLY A 135 3.87 0.33 10.09
CA GLY A 135 2.62 0.41 9.34
C GLY A 135 2.34 -0.87 8.55
N TYR A 136 3.36 -1.40 7.88
CA TYR A 136 3.26 -2.68 7.17
C TYR A 136 3.09 -3.86 8.10
N THR A 137 3.84 -3.88 9.20
CA THR A 137 3.83 -4.97 10.19
C THR A 137 2.45 -5.07 10.85
N LEU A 138 1.86 -3.94 11.24
CA LEU A 138 0.50 -3.87 11.76
C LEU A 138 -0.50 -4.45 10.76
N ALA A 139 -0.49 -3.96 9.51
CA ALA A 139 -1.43 -4.41 8.49
C ALA A 139 -1.27 -5.90 8.11
N ASN A 140 -0.03 -6.40 8.03
CA ASN A 140 0.25 -7.81 7.75
C ASN A 140 -0.11 -8.71 8.94
N GLY A 141 0.20 -8.28 10.15
CA GLY A 141 -0.11 -9.02 11.38
C GLY A 141 -1.60 -9.18 11.57
N LEU A 142 -2.37 -8.10 11.44
CA LEU A 142 -3.85 -8.14 11.48
C LEU A 142 -4.43 -9.07 10.42
N TRP A 143 -3.92 -8.99 9.18
CA TRP A 143 -4.37 -9.86 8.10
C TRP A 143 -4.12 -11.35 8.41
N LEU A 144 -2.96 -11.68 8.97
CA LEU A 144 -2.59 -13.06 9.34
C LEU A 144 -3.14 -13.51 10.70
N GLY A 145 -3.61 -12.61 11.54
CA GLY A 145 -4.05 -12.89 12.91
C GLY A 145 -2.89 -13.05 13.91
N ALA A 146 -1.76 -12.39 13.66
CA ALA A 146 -0.67 -12.27 14.63
C ALA A 146 -1.01 -11.23 15.71
N ASP A 147 -0.39 -11.35 16.88
CA ASP A 147 -0.47 -10.33 17.93
C ASP A 147 0.40 -9.12 17.57
N VAL A 148 -0.25 -7.99 17.31
CA VAL A 148 0.38 -6.72 16.91
C VAL A 148 -0.22 -5.54 17.66
N ASP A 149 -0.91 -5.77 18.78
CA ASP A 149 -1.63 -4.73 19.51
C ASP A 149 -0.69 -3.61 19.99
N GLY A 150 0.53 -3.97 20.39
CA GLY A 150 1.56 -3.02 20.81
C GLY A 150 1.96 -2.00 19.73
N LEU A 151 1.77 -2.31 18.43
CA LEU A 151 2.04 -1.36 17.36
C LEU A 151 1.02 -0.22 17.29
N VAL A 152 -0.23 -0.47 17.70
CA VAL A 152 -1.25 0.59 17.76
C VAL A 152 -0.88 1.58 18.85
N ASP A 153 -0.55 1.09 20.04
CA ASP A 153 -0.07 1.93 21.14
C ASP A 153 1.19 2.70 20.72
N TRP A 154 2.12 2.04 20.03
CA TRP A 154 3.31 2.70 19.48
C TRP A 154 2.96 3.88 18.57
N PHE A 155 2.02 3.73 17.63
CA PHE A 155 1.61 4.82 16.75
C PHE A 155 0.99 6.00 17.51
N LEU A 156 0.21 5.73 18.55
CA LEU A 156 -0.42 6.76 19.39
C LEU A 156 0.62 7.53 20.21
N GLU A 157 1.63 6.83 20.74
CA GLU A 157 2.72 7.43 21.52
C GLU A 157 3.69 8.24 20.67
N HIS A 158 3.90 7.85 19.41
CA HIS A 158 4.90 8.43 18.51
C HIS A 158 4.32 9.39 17.47
N GLN A 159 3.05 9.78 17.60
CA GLN A 159 2.44 10.82 16.77
C GLN A 159 3.08 12.18 17.07
N LEU A 160 3.57 12.86 16.03
CA LEU A 160 4.21 14.17 16.18
C LEU A 160 3.17 15.29 16.39
N ALA A 161 3.62 16.43 16.89
CA ALA A 161 2.74 17.56 17.25
C ALA A 161 1.97 18.15 16.05
N ASP A 162 2.44 17.95 14.82
CA ASP A 162 1.76 18.35 13.59
C ASP A 162 0.79 17.27 13.05
N GLY A 163 0.58 16.19 13.81
CA GLY A 163 -0.41 15.14 13.58
C GLY A 163 0.08 13.94 12.76
N GLY A 164 1.21 14.03 12.08
CA GLY A 164 1.73 12.92 11.28
C GLY A 164 2.79 12.08 12.01
N TRP A 165 3.58 11.37 11.20
CA TRP A 165 4.74 10.59 11.65
C TRP A 165 5.97 10.88 10.80
N ASN A 166 7.15 10.54 11.32
CA ASN A 166 8.42 10.61 10.60
C ASN A 166 9.28 9.42 11.01
N CYS A 167 9.92 8.72 10.07
CA CYS A 167 10.84 7.62 10.38
C CYS A 167 12.09 8.11 11.13
N ALA A 168 12.57 9.32 10.84
CA ALA A 168 13.71 9.93 11.50
C ALA A 168 13.36 10.57 12.86
N TRP A 169 12.30 10.10 13.53
CA TRP A 169 11.90 10.64 14.83
C TRP A 169 12.93 10.32 15.92
N GLU A 170 13.58 9.15 15.87
CA GLU A 170 14.66 8.78 16.78
C GLU A 170 15.90 9.67 16.60
N ASP A 171 16.12 10.20 15.39
CA ASP A 171 17.15 11.19 15.07
C ASP A 171 16.73 12.63 15.44
N GLY A 172 15.59 12.79 16.12
CA GLY A 172 15.10 14.08 16.62
C GLY A 172 14.24 14.88 15.65
N SER A 173 13.73 14.27 14.57
CA SER A 173 12.77 14.94 13.69
C SER A 173 11.49 15.27 14.44
N THR A 174 11.15 16.55 14.49
CA THR A 174 9.90 17.07 15.09
C THR A 174 8.85 17.43 14.05
N ARG A 175 9.13 17.20 12.77
CA ARG A 175 8.24 17.48 11.65
C ARG A 175 7.87 16.18 10.95
N SER A 176 6.59 15.95 10.72
CA SER A 176 6.15 14.76 10.01
C SER A 176 6.62 14.78 8.55
N SER A 177 6.67 13.60 7.93
CA SER A 177 7.01 13.43 6.51
C SER A 177 5.82 12.83 5.76
N PHE A 178 5.71 13.10 4.45
CA PHE A 178 4.62 12.57 3.62
C PHE A 178 4.68 11.05 3.52
N HIS A 179 5.85 10.49 3.22
CA HIS A 179 6.07 9.04 3.09
C HIS A 179 5.69 8.32 4.39
N SER A 180 6.30 8.73 5.49
CA SER A 180 6.08 8.18 6.82
C SER A 180 4.63 8.27 7.26
N THR A 181 4.00 9.43 7.06
CA THR A 181 2.61 9.63 7.44
C THR A 181 1.68 8.76 6.62
N LEU A 182 1.85 8.67 5.29
CA LEU A 182 0.99 7.82 4.45
C LEU A 182 1.11 6.32 4.83
N ASN A 183 2.33 5.84 5.08
CA ASN A 183 2.54 4.43 5.48
C ASN A 183 1.95 4.12 6.87
N ALA A 184 2.12 5.02 7.84
CA ALA A 184 1.49 4.92 9.16
C ALA A 184 -0.03 4.91 9.08
N LEU A 185 -0.61 5.83 8.28
CA LEU A 185 -2.04 5.89 8.01
C LEU A 185 -2.56 4.59 7.39
N GLY A 186 -1.82 3.98 6.47
CA GLY A 186 -2.16 2.68 5.89
C GLY A 186 -2.30 1.57 6.93
N GLY A 187 -1.38 1.53 7.91
CA GLY A 187 -1.44 0.59 9.04
C GLY A 187 -2.63 0.85 9.96
N LEU A 188 -2.85 2.10 10.37
CA LEU A 188 -3.99 2.47 11.23
C LEU A 188 -5.35 2.23 10.55
N LEU A 189 -5.45 2.47 9.24
CA LEU A 189 -6.66 2.14 8.48
C LEU A 189 -6.90 0.63 8.42
N ALA A 190 -5.84 -0.19 8.28
CA ALA A 190 -5.98 -1.65 8.34
C ALA A 190 -6.50 -2.11 9.71
N TYR A 191 -6.00 -1.50 10.79
CA TYR A 191 -6.52 -1.73 12.15
C TYR A 191 -8.00 -1.36 12.29
N ASP A 192 -8.37 -0.16 11.85
CA ASP A 192 -9.75 0.31 11.92
C ASP A 192 -10.70 -0.59 11.10
N LEU A 193 -10.29 -1.02 9.90
CA LEU A 193 -11.05 -1.95 9.06
C LEU A 193 -11.23 -3.33 9.71
N ALA A 194 -10.19 -3.84 10.38
CA ALA A 194 -10.20 -5.17 11.00
C ALA A 194 -11.00 -5.22 12.31
N THR A 195 -10.99 -4.14 13.10
CA THR A 195 -11.51 -4.11 14.46
C THR A 195 -12.75 -3.24 14.65
N GLY A 196 -13.08 -2.41 13.66
CA GLY A 196 -14.01 -1.29 13.81
C GLY A 196 -13.36 -0.02 14.37
N GLY A 197 -12.09 -0.07 14.77
CA GLY A 197 -11.35 1.06 15.33
C GLY A 197 -11.85 1.52 16.71
N THR A 198 -11.10 2.44 17.32
CA THR A 198 -11.50 3.15 18.54
C THR A 198 -11.58 4.65 18.25
N ASP A 199 -12.21 5.43 19.14
CA ASP A 199 -12.19 6.89 19.02
C ASP A 199 -10.76 7.44 19.02
N VAL A 200 -9.85 6.78 19.74
CA VAL A 200 -8.44 7.16 19.83
C VAL A 200 -7.68 6.83 18.53
N SER A 201 -7.82 5.61 17.99
CA SER A 201 -7.15 5.23 16.74
C SER A 201 -7.66 6.07 15.56
N ARG A 202 -8.99 6.26 15.47
CA ARG A 202 -9.62 7.11 14.45
C ARG A 202 -9.21 8.57 14.61
N GLY A 203 -9.09 9.06 15.85
CA GLY A 203 -8.61 10.40 16.16
C GLY A 203 -7.17 10.63 15.67
N ALA A 204 -6.27 9.70 15.99
CA ALA A 204 -4.89 9.75 15.52
C ALA A 204 -4.79 9.69 13.99
N ARG A 205 -5.53 8.77 13.35
CA ARG A 205 -5.58 8.66 11.89
C ARG A 205 -6.07 9.96 11.25
N ARG A 206 -7.15 10.58 11.76
CA ARG A 206 -7.66 11.86 11.26
C ARG A 206 -6.68 13.02 11.44
N ALA A 207 -5.88 13.02 12.52
CA ALA A 207 -4.82 14.02 12.70
C ALA A 207 -3.71 13.87 11.64
N GLY A 208 -3.30 12.64 11.33
CA GLY A 208 -2.33 12.36 10.25
C GLY A 208 -2.87 12.66 8.86
N GLU A 209 -4.15 12.37 8.61
CA GLU A 209 -4.85 12.82 7.40
C GLU A 209 -4.85 14.35 7.31
N GLY A 210 -5.11 15.03 8.42
CA GLY A 210 -5.05 16.48 8.54
C GLY A 210 -3.68 17.06 8.17
N TYR A 211 -2.58 16.39 8.56
CA TYR A 211 -1.22 16.78 8.17
C TYR A 211 -1.05 16.82 6.63
N LEU A 212 -1.53 15.79 5.93
CA LEU A 212 -1.45 15.72 4.47
C LEU A 212 -2.44 16.69 3.79
N LEU A 213 -3.65 16.82 4.32
CA LEU A 213 -4.71 17.66 3.74
C LEU A 213 -4.42 19.15 3.88
N GLN A 214 -3.80 19.61 4.99
CA GLN A 214 -3.34 21.01 5.12
C GLN A 214 -2.28 21.39 4.09
N ARG A 215 -1.74 20.41 3.38
CA ARG A 215 -0.71 20.54 2.36
C ARG A 215 -1.24 20.16 0.97
N ASP A 216 -2.56 20.09 0.80
CA ASP A 216 -3.24 19.72 -0.44
C ASP A 216 -2.70 18.42 -1.07
N LEU A 217 -2.19 17.50 -0.23
CA LEU A 217 -1.50 16.26 -0.62
C LEU A 217 -0.20 16.42 -1.44
N MET A 218 0.24 17.64 -1.75
CA MET A 218 1.36 17.84 -2.67
C MET A 218 2.29 19.02 -2.33
N ARG A 219 1.92 19.88 -1.39
CA ARG A 219 2.59 21.17 -1.17
C ARG A 219 3.36 21.25 0.14
N ARG A 220 4.38 22.09 0.18
CA ARG A 220 5.00 22.55 1.42
C ARG A 220 4.08 23.57 2.07
N LEU A 221 3.82 23.41 3.36
CA LEU A 221 2.95 24.32 4.10
C LEU A 221 3.47 25.78 4.10
N GLU A 222 4.79 25.95 4.21
CA GLU A 222 5.42 27.27 4.31
C GLU A 222 5.52 28.01 2.97
N THR A 223 5.82 27.30 1.87
CA THR A 223 6.10 27.93 0.55
C THR A 223 4.99 27.74 -0.47
N GLY A 224 4.09 26.78 -0.27
CA GLY A 224 3.10 26.36 -1.26
C GLY A 224 3.68 25.61 -2.45
N GLU A 225 5.00 25.41 -2.54
CA GLU A 225 5.64 24.68 -3.64
C GLU A 225 5.40 23.17 -3.55
N ILE A 226 5.52 22.45 -4.66
CA ILE A 226 5.47 20.99 -4.67
C ILE A 226 6.56 20.43 -3.75
N VAL A 227 6.18 19.54 -2.85
CA VAL A 227 7.05 19.05 -1.79
C VAL A 227 8.21 18.19 -2.31
N GLY A 228 7.99 17.44 -3.40
CA GLY A 228 9.01 16.63 -4.04
C GLY A 228 8.56 16.03 -5.37
N PRO A 229 9.51 15.53 -6.19
CA PRO A 229 9.23 15.00 -7.51
C PRO A 229 8.35 13.74 -7.48
N TRP A 230 8.39 12.97 -6.38
CA TRP A 230 7.60 11.76 -6.20
C TRP A 230 6.08 11.99 -6.19
N VAL A 231 5.62 13.24 -5.95
CA VAL A 231 4.18 13.58 -5.97
C VAL A 231 3.52 13.16 -7.29
N GLY A 232 4.15 13.45 -8.42
CA GLY A 232 3.65 13.13 -9.76
C GLY A 232 4.26 11.86 -10.36
N HIS A 233 5.06 11.11 -9.59
CA HIS A 233 5.71 9.89 -10.07
C HIS A 233 4.78 8.69 -9.85
N PHE A 234 3.96 8.39 -10.85
CA PHE A 234 3.04 7.25 -10.79
C PHE A 234 3.73 6.00 -11.31
N THR A 235 4.03 5.08 -10.40
CA THR A 235 4.58 3.77 -10.73
C THR A 235 3.97 2.70 -9.82
N TYR A 236 3.87 1.47 -10.30
CA TYR A 236 3.47 0.32 -9.50
C TYR A 236 4.55 -0.79 -9.58
N PRO A 237 4.88 -1.46 -8.46
CA PRO A 237 4.32 -1.31 -7.11
C PRO A 237 4.66 0.03 -6.43
N PHE A 238 3.74 0.59 -5.63
CA PHE A 238 3.96 1.85 -4.91
C PHE A 238 5.09 1.76 -3.87
N ARG A 239 5.29 0.58 -3.26
CA ARG A 239 6.24 0.36 -2.15
C ARG A 239 5.98 1.37 -1.02
N TRP A 240 7.04 1.91 -0.42
CA TRP A 240 6.95 2.94 0.62
C TRP A 240 6.80 4.36 0.10
N VAL A 241 6.88 4.55 -1.22
CA VAL A 241 6.98 5.87 -1.82
C VAL A 241 5.59 6.48 -1.96
N TYR A 242 5.48 7.71 -1.48
CA TYR A 242 4.32 8.55 -1.67
C TYR A 242 4.20 8.97 -3.15
N SER A 243 2.98 8.94 -3.65
CA SER A 243 2.56 9.70 -4.83
C SER A 243 1.15 10.27 -4.57
N ALA A 244 0.75 11.29 -5.32
CA ALA A 244 -0.61 11.82 -5.23
C ALA A 244 -1.67 10.73 -5.48
N LEU A 245 -1.38 9.78 -6.37
CA LEU A 245 -2.26 8.64 -6.66
C LEU A 245 -2.37 7.67 -5.48
N ASN A 246 -1.25 7.27 -4.87
CA ASN A 246 -1.24 6.38 -3.71
C ASN A 246 -1.99 7.02 -2.53
N ALA A 247 -1.74 8.30 -2.27
CA ALA A 247 -2.46 9.03 -1.24
C ALA A 247 -3.96 9.16 -1.53
N ALA A 248 -4.35 9.45 -2.77
CA ALA A 248 -5.76 9.54 -3.16
C ALA A 248 -6.48 8.18 -3.02
N ASP A 249 -5.83 7.06 -3.35
CA ASP A 249 -6.43 5.73 -3.12
C ASP A 249 -6.56 5.41 -1.61
N TYR A 250 -5.59 5.81 -0.79
CA TYR A 250 -5.74 5.74 0.67
C TYR A 250 -6.98 6.52 1.13
N PHE A 251 -7.12 7.80 0.73
CA PHE A 251 -8.26 8.63 1.14
C PHE A 251 -9.58 8.06 0.65
N ARG A 252 -9.64 7.53 -0.57
CA ARG A 252 -10.81 6.81 -1.08
C ARG A 252 -11.25 5.69 -0.14
N ARG A 253 -10.31 4.86 0.32
CA ARG A 253 -10.59 3.76 1.24
C ARG A 253 -11.01 4.26 2.62
N ALA A 254 -10.29 5.25 3.16
CA ALA A 254 -10.53 5.81 4.48
C ALA A 254 -11.91 6.48 4.58
N THR A 255 -12.27 7.33 3.62
CA THR A 255 -13.55 8.03 3.62
C THR A 255 -14.73 7.09 3.36
N SER A 256 -14.55 6.09 2.51
CA SER A 256 -15.56 5.03 2.30
C SER A 256 -15.82 4.25 3.59
N PHE A 257 -14.78 3.94 4.36
CA PHE A 257 -14.91 3.28 5.66
C PHE A 257 -15.56 4.19 6.72
N ASP A 258 -15.18 5.46 6.75
CA ASP A 258 -15.72 6.43 7.71
C ASP A 258 -17.12 6.94 7.33
N GLY A 259 -17.60 6.66 6.11
CA GLY A 259 -18.90 7.13 5.61
C GLY A 259 -18.96 8.64 5.43
N VAL A 260 -17.83 9.27 5.05
CA VAL A 260 -17.71 10.72 4.85
C VAL A 260 -17.38 11.05 3.40
N SER A 261 -17.71 12.26 2.97
CA SER A 261 -17.37 12.75 1.63
C SER A 261 -15.86 13.06 1.51
N PRO A 262 -15.29 13.02 0.29
CA PRO A 262 -13.92 13.45 0.03
C PRO A 262 -13.66 14.90 0.49
N ASP A 263 -12.45 15.18 0.98
CA ASP A 263 -12.09 16.54 1.39
C ASP A 263 -11.74 17.41 0.17
N PRO A 264 -12.35 18.61 0.00
CA PRO A 264 -12.09 19.47 -1.15
C PRO A 264 -10.63 19.89 -1.34
N ARG A 265 -9.79 19.87 -0.29
CA ARG A 265 -8.35 20.18 -0.39
C ARG A 265 -7.58 19.19 -1.26
N MET A 266 -8.15 18.02 -1.54
CA MET A 266 -7.54 17.04 -2.44
C MET A 266 -7.69 17.41 -3.93
N ALA A 267 -8.50 18.42 -4.28
CA ALA A 267 -8.88 18.69 -5.66
C ALA A 267 -7.68 18.85 -6.61
N GLU A 268 -6.62 19.53 -6.19
CA GLU A 268 -5.44 19.72 -7.04
C GLU A 268 -4.69 18.41 -7.29
N ALA A 269 -4.54 17.57 -6.27
CA ALA A 269 -3.92 16.26 -6.40
C ALA A 269 -4.74 15.32 -7.29
N ILE A 270 -6.08 15.41 -7.23
CA ILE A 270 -6.98 14.66 -8.11
C ILE A 270 -6.83 15.13 -9.56
N GLU A 271 -6.74 16.43 -9.80
CA GLU A 271 -6.50 16.94 -11.16
C GLU A 271 -5.13 16.54 -11.72
N LEU A 272 -4.11 16.41 -10.87
CA LEU A 272 -2.82 15.82 -11.28
C LEU A 272 -2.97 14.36 -11.73
N VAL A 273 -3.74 13.55 -11.00
CA VAL A 273 -4.05 12.16 -11.39
C VAL A 273 -4.86 12.13 -12.69
N ARG A 274 -5.86 13.00 -12.82
CA ARG A 274 -6.71 13.10 -14.01
C ARG A 274 -5.91 13.50 -15.25
N ALA A 275 -5.01 14.46 -15.12
CA ALA A 275 -4.15 14.94 -16.21
C ALA A 275 -3.17 13.87 -16.72
N ALA A 276 -2.80 12.88 -15.88
CA ALA A 276 -1.95 11.77 -16.29
C ALA A 276 -2.69 10.68 -17.10
N ARG A 277 -4.03 10.73 -17.14
CA ARG A 277 -4.85 9.79 -17.92
C ARG A 277 -4.64 10.01 -19.42
N GLN A 278 -4.35 8.93 -20.13
CA GLN A 278 -4.22 8.92 -21.58
C GLN A 278 -5.61 9.03 -22.27
N PRO A 279 -5.67 9.44 -23.55
CA PRO A 279 -6.94 9.55 -24.29
C PRO A 279 -7.76 8.25 -24.37
N ASP A 280 -7.09 7.09 -24.35
CA ASP A 280 -7.72 5.76 -24.32
C ASP A 280 -8.25 5.37 -22.93
N GLY A 281 -7.98 6.20 -21.92
CA GLY A 281 -8.42 6.03 -20.55
C GLY A 281 -7.44 5.29 -19.64
N THR A 282 -6.25 4.93 -20.14
CA THR A 282 -5.18 4.25 -19.37
C THR A 282 -4.23 5.23 -18.68
N TRP A 283 -3.35 4.72 -17.81
CA TRP A 283 -2.21 5.45 -17.24
C TRP A 283 -0.92 4.74 -17.63
N LEU A 284 0.13 5.51 -17.90
CA LEU A 284 1.43 4.97 -18.26
C LEU A 284 2.25 4.64 -17.01
N GLN A 285 3.01 3.56 -17.06
CA GLN A 285 3.95 3.17 -16.01
C GLN A 285 5.11 4.18 -15.93
N GLY A 286 5.35 4.77 -14.76
CA GLY A 286 6.57 5.52 -14.45
C GLY A 286 7.76 4.60 -14.16
N GLU A 287 8.96 5.16 -14.04
CA GLU A 287 10.15 4.37 -13.68
C GLU A 287 9.96 3.59 -12.36
N PRO A 288 10.01 2.24 -12.36
CA PRO A 288 9.87 1.45 -11.14
C PRO A 288 10.93 1.80 -10.11
N HIS A 289 10.59 1.64 -8.83
CA HIS A 289 11.56 1.86 -7.76
C HIS A 289 12.71 0.86 -7.84
N ALA A 290 13.94 1.38 -7.90
CA ALA A 290 15.15 0.58 -7.98
C ALA A 290 15.25 -0.44 -6.85
N GLY A 291 15.89 -1.57 -7.17
CA GLY A 291 16.12 -2.68 -6.26
C GLY A 291 15.53 -3.99 -6.77
N ARG A 292 16.15 -5.11 -6.35
CA ARG A 292 15.76 -6.45 -6.81
C ARG A 292 14.32 -6.78 -6.42
N ALA A 293 13.52 -7.21 -7.39
CA ALA A 293 12.20 -7.80 -7.19
C ALA A 293 12.21 -9.29 -7.55
N TRP A 294 11.24 -10.05 -7.04
CA TRP A 294 11.09 -11.46 -7.42
C TRP A 294 10.78 -11.65 -8.90
N PHE A 295 9.95 -10.76 -9.45
CA PHE A 295 9.57 -10.69 -10.85
C PHE A 295 8.81 -9.39 -11.12
N GLU A 296 8.75 -8.99 -12.39
CA GLU A 296 7.90 -7.87 -12.83
C GLU A 296 6.41 -8.21 -12.72
N VAL A 297 5.62 -7.25 -12.25
CA VAL A 297 4.19 -7.42 -11.95
C VAL A 297 3.29 -6.42 -12.66
N ASP A 298 3.88 -5.57 -13.51
CA ASP A 298 3.22 -4.54 -14.28
C ASP A 298 3.93 -4.28 -15.61
N ALA A 299 3.40 -3.35 -16.41
CA ALA A 299 3.97 -2.96 -17.69
C ALA A 299 5.38 -2.31 -17.56
N PRO A 300 6.20 -2.32 -18.63
CA PRO A 300 7.42 -1.52 -18.71
C PRO A 300 7.17 -0.01 -18.64
N THR A 301 8.19 0.77 -18.26
CA THR A 301 8.11 2.24 -18.23
C THR A 301 7.67 2.83 -19.56
N GLY A 302 6.70 3.74 -19.51
CA GLY A 302 6.13 4.43 -20.67
C GLY A 302 5.03 3.64 -21.39
N GLU A 303 4.74 2.40 -20.98
CA GLU A 303 3.65 1.61 -21.52
C GLU A 303 2.39 1.69 -20.62
N PRO A 304 1.18 1.44 -21.15
CA PRO A 304 -0.04 1.40 -20.35
C PRO A 304 0.06 0.37 -19.21
N SER A 305 -0.09 0.83 -17.98
CA SER A 305 -0.07 0.03 -16.76
C SER A 305 -1.49 -0.40 -16.37
N PRO A 306 -1.80 -1.71 -16.32
CA PRO A 306 -3.05 -2.20 -15.75
C PRO A 306 -3.28 -1.71 -14.31
N TRP A 307 -2.25 -1.74 -13.46
CA TRP A 307 -2.37 -1.39 -12.05
C TRP A 307 -2.67 0.10 -11.86
N LEU A 308 -1.89 0.99 -12.48
CA LEU A 308 -2.14 2.43 -12.40
C LEU A 308 -3.47 2.81 -13.05
N THR A 309 -3.90 2.10 -14.10
CA THR A 309 -5.21 2.31 -14.70
C THR A 309 -6.35 1.92 -13.75
N LEU A 310 -6.22 0.81 -13.02
CA LEU A 310 -7.16 0.42 -11.97
C LEU A 310 -7.23 1.47 -10.86
N TYR A 311 -6.08 1.86 -10.29
CA TYR A 311 -6.03 2.84 -9.20
C TYR A 311 -6.54 4.22 -9.64
N GLY A 312 -6.05 4.72 -10.77
CA GLY A 312 -6.46 6.01 -11.33
C GLY A 312 -7.95 6.07 -11.58
N THR A 313 -8.53 5.01 -12.17
CA THR A 313 -9.97 4.96 -12.43
C THR A 313 -10.79 4.93 -11.16
N ARG A 314 -10.43 4.08 -10.17
CA ARG A 314 -11.12 4.03 -8.88
C ARG A 314 -11.12 5.37 -8.17
N VAL A 315 -9.99 6.08 -8.19
CA VAL A 315 -9.84 7.39 -7.56
C VAL A 315 -10.72 8.42 -8.26
N LEU A 316 -10.69 8.49 -9.60
CA LEU A 316 -11.50 9.47 -10.32
C LEU A 316 -13.00 9.17 -10.22
N ASP A 317 -13.41 7.91 -10.35
CA ASP A 317 -14.83 7.54 -10.25
C ASP A 317 -15.37 7.84 -8.85
N TRP A 318 -14.61 7.52 -7.79
CA TRP A 318 -14.97 7.87 -6.41
C TRP A 318 -15.10 9.38 -6.20
N TRP A 319 -14.15 10.16 -6.70
CA TRP A 319 -14.16 11.61 -6.56
C TRP A 319 -15.35 12.22 -7.31
N ASP A 320 -15.53 11.86 -8.57
CA ASP A 320 -16.53 12.47 -9.46
C ASP A 320 -17.96 12.13 -9.02
N GLN A 321 -18.23 10.91 -8.55
CA GLN A 321 -19.54 10.53 -8.03
C GLN A 321 -19.97 11.41 -6.85
N GLN A 322 -19.06 11.66 -5.90
CA GLN A 322 -19.38 12.41 -4.67
C GLN A 322 -19.62 13.91 -4.91
N PHE A 323 -19.00 14.50 -5.94
CA PHE A 323 -19.24 15.89 -6.30
C PHE A 323 -20.33 16.08 -7.36
N ALA A 324 -20.71 15.03 -8.10
CA ALA A 324 -21.92 15.04 -8.92
C ALA A 324 -23.18 15.02 -8.05
N ASP A 325 -23.19 14.22 -6.98
CA ASP A 325 -24.31 14.12 -6.04
C ASP A 325 -24.50 15.37 -5.16
N ALA A 326 -23.44 16.18 -4.97
CA ALA A 326 -23.50 17.44 -4.23
C ALA A 326 -24.05 18.63 -5.05
N GLY A 327 -24.24 18.45 -6.36
CA GLY A 327 -24.68 19.49 -7.31
C GLY A 327 -26.13 19.34 -7.81
N GLY A 328 -26.90 18.37 -7.33
CA GLY A 328 -28.32 18.13 -7.67
C GLY A 328 -29.28 18.53 -6.57
#